data_AF-A0A316UQX4-F1
#
_entry.id   AF-A0A316UQX4-F1
#
_cell.length_a   1.000
_cell.length_b   1.000
_cell.length_c   1.000
_cell.angle_alpha   90.00
_cell.angle_beta   90.00
_cell.angle_gamma   90.00
#
_symmetry.space_group_name_H-M   'P 1'
#
loop_
_entity.id
_entity.type
_entity.pdbx_description
1 polymer ?
#
loop_
_entity_poly.entity_id
_entity_poly.type
_entity_poly.pdbx_seq_one_letter_code
_entity_poly.pdbx_strand_id
1 'polypeptide(L)'
;MTTQRQIPLSDFALLERNTEVSSVALGGRILSCSDEWFAPASDLLKVEPAPSLKGQFGPKGALFDGWETRRHNPEWTDWVILRLGPKGGASVVGFDVDTAHFNGNEAPEVEVFGMKLEDDKDESGLKATDERWSPLLTRVPCGPSQRHLFTIPPSSTVTHIKLHMIPDGGIARFRVYGTITPPSVGLGVTESTSQDSRLNTLDLAHVLNGGRVVFTSDQHFGKGPNVLLPGRGHDMGDGWETKRSRSPGHRDWIVIKLGEPGLLNYCEIDTAHFLGNFPESVELHGIESNDELPEGAEEAEVDGGKWTSLLQRSKTGPGKQHFFALDNVEGKRYSHVRVTMHPDGGIKRVRIIGRRAAPLANFSGELPAVSLPGFMDKALPSEPAATANNALSAISNAATAAYTAVTSQSASSSALSARRIQSVPLTPDAFSPYGQVIAGPSGSFSSSTFSAPIAVNQGTASKWSHQARLIDLFPSSAKSQTNMHLYRCDSTHISTSQSLPLKMLERHRFSSQSFIPLLSPNHSGRYLVVVAQNDAHTDQPDLGTLKSFVAEGSQGFAYRPGVWHLPMTPVGEEGDGPLDFACIVAESEGEPGLNCDEHWWEESVAQITL
;
A
#
# COMPACT_ATOMS: atom_id res chain seq x y z
N MET A 1 3.52 38.75 13.79
CA MET A 1 2.82 38.18 12.62
C MET A 1 3.89 37.53 11.76
N THR A 2 4.09 36.22 11.93
CA THR A 2 5.11 35.47 11.20
C THR A 2 4.65 35.40 9.74
N THR A 3 5.45 35.95 8.82
CA THR A 3 5.26 35.80 7.37
C THR A 3 5.77 34.43 6.91
N GLN A 4 5.40 33.98 5.70
CA GLN A 4 6.04 32.80 5.11
C GLN A 4 7.57 32.96 5.10
N ARG A 5 8.30 31.85 5.25
CA ARG A 5 9.77 31.85 5.30
C ARG A 5 10.33 30.62 4.59
N GLN A 6 11.29 30.82 3.70
CA GLN A 6 12.14 29.73 3.22
C GLN A 6 13.17 29.37 4.30
N ILE A 7 13.33 28.09 4.58
CA ILE A 7 14.27 27.59 5.59
C ILE A 7 15.37 26.74 4.92
N PRO A 8 16.60 26.73 5.47
CA PRO A 8 17.66 25.86 4.97
C PRO A 8 17.36 24.39 5.27
N LEU A 9 17.99 23.47 4.53
CA LEU A 9 17.85 22.02 4.73
C LEU A 9 18.25 21.56 6.15
N SER A 10 19.17 22.28 6.81
CA SER A 10 19.55 22.02 8.21
C SER A 10 18.37 22.14 9.18
N ASP A 11 17.36 22.93 8.81
CA ASP A 11 16.21 23.24 9.66
C ASP A 11 14.98 22.39 9.27
N PHE A 12 15.17 21.34 8.45
CA PHE A 12 14.08 20.46 7.99
C PHE A 12 13.27 19.85 9.15
N ALA A 13 13.87 19.69 10.33
CA ALA A 13 13.18 19.23 11.54
C ALA A 13 11.94 20.08 11.92
N LEU A 14 11.86 21.34 11.48
CA LEU A 14 10.68 22.19 11.65
C LEU A 14 9.45 21.67 10.87
N LEU A 15 9.69 20.97 9.77
CA LEU A 15 8.65 20.35 8.94
C LEU A 15 8.53 18.84 9.22
N GLU A 16 9.65 18.14 9.39
CA GLU A 16 9.72 16.67 9.54
C GLU A 16 8.93 16.13 10.75
N ARG A 17 8.75 16.94 11.80
CA ARG A 17 7.91 16.60 12.96
C ARG A 17 6.40 16.58 12.66
N ASN A 18 6.01 17.10 11.49
CA ASN A 18 4.63 17.12 11.02
C ASN A 18 4.41 16.06 9.95
N THR A 19 3.16 15.74 9.69
CA THR A 19 2.80 14.73 8.72
C THR A 19 2.87 15.30 7.31
N GLU A 20 3.47 14.58 6.37
CA GLU A 20 3.31 14.85 4.94
C GLU A 20 1.90 14.43 4.49
N VAL A 21 0.97 15.38 4.44
CA VAL A 21 -0.45 15.14 4.18
C VAL A 21 -0.80 15.02 2.69
N SER A 22 0.13 15.34 1.79
CA SER A 22 -0.02 15.17 0.34
C SER A 22 0.33 13.76 -0.16
N SER A 23 1.04 12.96 0.64
CA SER A 23 1.62 11.68 0.21
C SER A 23 0.56 10.68 -0.26
N VAL A 24 0.88 9.93 -1.33
CA VAL A 24 0.09 8.77 -1.77
C VAL A 24 -0.06 7.71 -0.69
N ALA A 25 0.90 7.59 0.23
CA ALA A 25 0.83 6.66 1.36
C ALA A 25 -0.33 6.96 2.33
N LEU A 26 -0.85 8.20 2.31
CA LEU A 26 -2.01 8.62 3.08
C LEU A 26 -3.29 8.72 2.25
N GLY A 27 -3.25 8.33 0.98
CA GLY A 27 -4.37 8.46 0.04
C GLY A 27 -4.41 9.80 -0.70
N GLY A 28 -3.33 10.59 -0.66
CA GLY A 28 -3.20 11.79 -1.48
C GLY A 28 -3.22 11.45 -2.96
N ARG A 29 -3.87 12.29 -3.78
CA ARG A 29 -4.02 12.04 -5.23
C ARG A 29 -4.12 13.33 -6.02
N ILE A 30 -3.67 13.27 -7.27
CA ILE A 30 -3.91 14.34 -8.25
C ILE A 30 -5.34 14.22 -8.77
N LEU A 31 -6.03 15.35 -8.90
CA LEU A 31 -7.38 15.43 -9.46
C LEU A 31 -7.36 15.90 -10.89
N SER A 32 -6.56 16.93 -11.18
CA SER A 32 -6.39 17.49 -12.51
C SER A 32 -5.13 18.35 -12.58
N CYS A 33 -4.63 18.57 -13.79
CA CYS A 33 -3.53 19.48 -14.08
C CYS A 33 -3.78 20.19 -15.42
N SER A 34 -3.03 21.26 -15.67
CA SER A 34 -3.05 21.99 -16.95
C SER A 34 -2.40 21.19 -18.09
N ASP A 35 -1.27 20.56 -17.79
CA ASP A 35 -0.45 19.78 -18.73
C ASP A 35 0.37 18.75 -17.95
N GLU A 36 0.73 17.65 -18.60
CA GLU A 36 1.61 16.60 -18.06
C GLU A 36 2.39 15.93 -19.20
N TRP A 37 2.84 16.75 -20.17
CA TRP A 37 3.36 16.22 -21.42
C TRP A 37 4.58 15.33 -21.23
N PHE A 38 5.62 15.78 -20.53
CA PHE A 38 6.87 15.04 -20.42
C PHE A 38 6.85 14.04 -19.25
N ALA A 39 6.28 14.42 -18.11
CA ALA A 39 6.21 13.56 -16.94
C ALA A 39 4.93 13.81 -16.11
N PRO A 40 4.31 12.76 -15.54
CA PRO A 40 2.97 12.80 -14.98
C PRO A 40 2.92 13.56 -13.65
N ALA A 41 1.84 14.30 -13.42
CA ALA A 41 1.67 15.06 -12.18
C ALA A 41 1.59 14.15 -10.93
N SER A 42 1.19 12.89 -11.08
CA SER A 42 1.10 11.90 -9.99
C SER A 42 2.45 11.64 -9.30
N ASP A 43 3.55 11.83 -10.00
CA ASP A 43 4.90 11.60 -9.47
C ASP A 43 5.28 12.59 -8.37
N LEU A 44 4.61 13.76 -8.29
CA LEU A 44 4.82 14.73 -7.23
C LEU A 44 4.59 14.17 -5.83
N LEU A 45 3.69 13.18 -5.71
CA LEU A 45 3.17 12.68 -4.43
C LEU A 45 3.83 11.38 -3.96
N LYS A 46 4.78 10.84 -4.73
CA LYS A 46 5.54 9.64 -4.40
C LYS A 46 6.33 9.81 -3.11
N VAL A 47 6.46 8.73 -2.34
CA VAL A 47 7.08 8.73 -1.00
C VAL A 47 8.60 8.88 -1.12
N GLU A 48 9.19 8.13 -2.03
CA GLU A 48 10.61 8.03 -2.30
C GLU A 48 11.15 9.30 -2.97
N PRO A 49 12.42 9.66 -2.72
CA PRO A 49 13.11 10.68 -3.52
C PRO A 49 13.11 10.32 -5.00
N ALA A 50 13.03 11.32 -5.88
CA ALA A 50 13.11 11.08 -7.31
C ALA A 50 14.47 10.46 -7.70
N PRO A 51 14.52 9.27 -8.31
CA PRO A 51 15.74 8.72 -8.87
C PRO A 51 16.19 9.51 -10.11
N SER A 52 17.50 9.51 -10.37
CA SER A 52 18.01 10.10 -11.60
C SER A 52 17.75 9.16 -12.78
N LEU A 53 17.05 9.66 -13.80
CA LEU A 53 16.85 8.95 -15.07
C LEU A 53 17.76 9.49 -16.19
N LYS A 54 18.87 10.13 -15.81
CA LYS A 54 19.81 10.76 -16.75
C LYS A 54 20.26 9.77 -17.83
N GLY A 55 20.08 10.17 -19.09
CA GLY A 55 20.45 9.37 -20.26
C GLY A 55 19.36 8.40 -20.73
N GLN A 56 18.22 8.32 -20.04
CA GLN A 56 17.04 7.59 -20.48
C GLN A 56 16.10 8.51 -21.25
N PHE A 57 15.58 8.04 -22.39
CA PHE A 57 14.72 8.81 -23.28
C PHE A 57 13.48 8.00 -23.64
N GLY A 58 12.33 8.65 -23.58
CA GLY A 58 11.07 8.13 -24.11
C GLY A 58 10.66 8.85 -25.41
N PRO A 59 9.49 8.49 -25.97
CA PRO A 59 8.99 9.09 -27.22
C PRO A 59 8.83 10.62 -27.18
N LYS A 60 8.71 11.19 -25.99
CA LYS A 60 8.49 12.63 -25.78
C LYS A 60 9.77 13.39 -25.41
N GLY A 61 10.88 12.74 -25.07
CA GLY A 61 12.10 13.41 -24.62
C GLY A 61 12.86 12.64 -23.54
N ALA A 62 13.72 13.35 -22.80
CA ALA A 62 14.37 12.77 -21.62
C ALA A 62 13.32 12.39 -20.57
N LEU A 63 13.53 11.26 -19.88
CA LEU A 63 12.64 10.84 -18.81
C LEU A 63 13.02 11.52 -17.50
N PHE A 64 12.02 11.90 -16.72
CA PHE A 64 12.15 12.42 -15.37
C PHE A 64 11.16 11.71 -14.44
N ASP A 65 11.51 11.58 -13.17
CA ASP A 65 10.60 11.14 -12.12
C ASP A 65 10.09 12.38 -11.39
N GLY A 66 8.95 12.89 -11.84
CA GLY A 66 8.40 14.19 -11.45
C GLY A 66 7.25 14.62 -12.37
N TRP A 67 6.75 15.82 -12.17
CA TRP A 67 5.83 16.49 -13.08
C TRP A 67 6.60 17.42 -14.01
N GLU A 68 6.43 17.30 -15.32
CA GLU A 68 7.05 18.20 -16.30
C GLU A 68 6.09 18.51 -17.47
N THR A 69 5.93 19.80 -17.75
CA THR A 69 4.97 20.33 -18.73
C THR A 69 5.64 20.77 -20.03
N ARG A 70 4.84 20.96 -21.09
CA ARG A 70 5.34 21.51 -22.36
C ARG A 70 5.98 22.89 -22.17
N ARG A 71 7.05 23.13 -22.93
CA ARG A 71 7.69 24.44 -23.03
C ARG A 71 6.78 25.47 -23.68
N HIS A 72 6.98 26.73 -23.32
CA HIS A 72 6.32 27.88 -23.90
C HIS A 72 4.81 27.85 -23.66
N ASN A 73 4.43 27.65 -22.39
CA ASN A 73 3.05 27.71 -21.99
C ASN A 73 2.43 29.04 -22.49
N PRO A 74 1.35 29.00 -23.30
CA PRO A 74 0.69 30.21 -23.76
C PRO A 74 -0.04 30.94 -22.62
N GLU A 75 -0.38 30.22 -21.56
CA GLU A 75 -0.91 30.76 -20.32
C GLU A 75 0.23 31.18 -19.38
N TRP A 76 -0.10 32.00 -18.38
CA TRP A 76 0.92 32.56 -17.47
C TRP A 76 1.46 31.54 -16.45
N THR A 77 0.79 30.39 -16.26
CA THR A 77 1.17 29.35 -15.29
C THR A 77 0.63 27.99 -15.70
N ASP A 78 1.40 26.95 -15.42
CA ASP A 78 0.90 25.60 -15.26
C ASP A 78 0.39 25.39 -13.84
N TRP A 79 -0.58 24.48 -13.66
CA TRP A 79 -1.16 24.20 -12.36
C TRP A 79 -1.51 22.72 -12.20
N VAL A 80 -1.52 22.28 -10.95
CA VAL A 80 -2.03 20.98 -10.55
C VAL A 80 -2.91 21.12 -9.31
N ILE A 81 -4.05 20.43 -9.31
CA ILE A 81 -4.97 20.33 -8.18
C ILE A 81 -4.83 18.93 -7.60
N LEU A 82 -4.62 18.85 -6.29
CA LEU A 82 -4.49 17.60 -5.55
C LEU A 82 -5.39 17.57 -4.32
N ARG A 83 -5.87 16.37 -4.00
CA ARG A 83 -6.59 16.04 -2.77
C ARG A 83 -5.57 15.55 -1.74
N LEU A 84 -5.57 16.16 -0.55
CA LEU A 84 -4.77 15.66 0.57
C LEU A 84 -5.29 14.31 1.04
N GLY A 85 -4.42 13.47 1.60
CA GLY A 85 -4.79 12.13 2.08
C GLY A 85 -5.86 12.13 3.20
N PRO A 86 -5.69 12.93 4.27
CA PRO A 86 -6.68 12.98 5.36
C PRO A 86 -8.05 13.47 4.87
N LYS A 87 -9.11 12.68 5.12
CA LYS A 87 -10.47 13.03 4.67
C LYS A 87 -10.94 14.37 5.22
N GLY A 88 -10.75 14.61 6.51
CA GLY A 88 -11.08 15.89 7.16
C GLY A 88 -10.14 17.05 6.81
N GLY A 89 -9.09 16.79 6.03
CA GLY A 89 -8.05 17.77 5.69
C GLY A 89 -6.98 17.90 6.77
N ALA A 90 -6.14 18.91 6.63
CA ALA A 90 -5.09 19.23 7.58
C ALA A 90 -4.88 20.74 7.70
N SER A 91 -4.39 21.18 8.85
CA SER A 91 -3.82 22.54 8.99
C SER A 91 -2.39 22.50 8.50
N VAL A 92 -2.09 23.26 7.45
CA VAL A 92 -0.79 23.25 6.77
C VAL A 92 0.21 24.09 7.54
N VAL A 93 1.43 23.57 7.70
CA VAL A 93 2.55 24.24 8.36
C VAL A 93 3.65 24.64 7.38
N GLY A 94 3.70 23.99 6.22
CA GLY A 94 4.73 24.28 5.22
C GLY A 94 4.77 23.31 4.05
N PHE A 95 5.77 23.51 3.21
CA PHE A 95 5.94 22.83 1.93
C PHE A 95 7.40 22.44 1.70
N ASP A 96 7.61 21.38 0.92
CA ASP A 96 8.88 21.07 0.29
C ASP A 96 8.66 20.89 -1.20
N VAL A 97 9.31 21.75 -1.99
CA VAL A 97 9.30 21.73 -3.44
C VAL A 97 10.65 21.24 -3.90
N ASP A 98 10.70 19.97 -4.31
CA ASP A 98 11.92 19.32 -4.77
C ASP A 98 11.99 19.39 -6.30
N THR A 99 13.06 19.97 -6.81
CA THR A 99 13.35 20.09 -8.25
C THR A 99 14.43 19.11 -8.69
N ALA A 100 14.74 18.08 -7.88
CA ALA A 100 15.78 17.09 -8.16
C ALA A 100 15.83 16.65 -9.62
N HIS A 101 17.04 16.65 -10.19
CA HIS A 101 17.36 16.28 -11.58
C HIS A 101 16.89 17.25 -12.67
N PHE A 102 15.93 18.14 -12.40
CA PHE A 102 15.61 19.26 -13.29
C PHE A 102 16.69 20.33 -13.16
N ASN A 103 17.40 20.63 -14.24
CA ASN A 103 18.56 21.52 -14.22
C ASN A 103 18.63 22.33 -15.52
N GLY A 104 18.09 23.53 -15.48
CA GLY A 104 17.78 24.40 -16.61
C GLY A 104 16.35 24.27 -17.14
N ASN A 105 15.58 23.31 -16.63
CA ASN A 105 14.16 23.07 -16.94
C ASN A 105 13.29 22.89 -15.69
N GLU A 106 13.80 23.23 -14.51
CA GLU A 106 13.04 23.28 -13.27
C GLU A 106 11.94 24.35 -13.34
N ALA A 107 10.92 24.21 -12.48
CA ALA A 107 10.00 25.30 -12.19
C ALA A 107 10.79 26.56 -11.77
N PRO A 108 10.66 27.70 -12.47
CA PRO A 108 11.33 28.93 -12.07
C PRO A 108 10.77 29.49 -10.76
N GLU A 109 9.45 29.50 -10.64
CA GLU A 109 8.73 29.99 -9.47
C GLU A 109 7.49 29.13 -9.20
N VAL A 110 7.07 29.09 -7.93
CA VAL A 110 5.88 28.37 -7.48
C VAL A 110 5.01 29.21 -6.56
N GLU A 111 3.72 28.93 -6.57
CA GLU A 111 2.71 29.51 -5.67
C GLU A 111 1.73 28.40 -5.25
N VAL A 112 1.22 28.45 -4.01
CA VAL A 112 0.35 27.39 -3.49
C VAL A 112 -0.91 27.97 -2.88
N PHE A 113 -2.04 27.36 -3.23
CA PHE A 113 -3.36 27.70 -2.72
C PHE A 113 -3.98 26.50 -2.01
N GLY A 114 -4.82 26.78 -1.01
CA GLY A 114 -5.59 25.79 -0.28
C GLY A 114 -7.08 26.06 -0.33
N MET A 115 -7.86 25.00 -0.28
CA MET A 115 -9.32 25.03 -0.18
C MET A 115 -9.81 23.94 0.76
N LYS A 116 -10.86 24.26 1.53
CA LYS A 116 -11.65 23.28 2.26
C LYS A 116 -12.96 23.01 1.53
N LEU A 117 -13.16 21.77 1.11
CA LEU A 117 -14.45 21.22 0.70
C LEU A 117 -15.02 20.38 1.85
N GLU A 118 -16.31 20.53 2.14
CA GLU A 118 -17.01 19.78 3.20
C GLU A 118 -17.59 18.45 2.70
N ASP A 119 -17.93 18.35 1.41
CA ASP A 119 -18.44 17.11 0.78
C ASP A 119 -17.54 16.74 -0.41
N ASP A 120 -17.09 15.49 -0.46
CA ASP A 120 -16.25 14.97 -1.55
C ASP A 120 -17.03 14.93 -2.88
N LYS A 121 -18.38 15.01 -2.88
CA LYS A 121 -19.18 15.12 -4.12
C LYS A 121 -18.90 16.37 -4.93
N ASP A 122 -18.49 17.45 -4.27
CA ASP A 122 -18.15 18.73 -4.91
C ASP A 122 -16.79 18.68 -5.63
N GLU A 123 -15.99 17.63 -5.40
CA GLU A 123 -14.65 17.45 -5.99
C GLU A 123 -14.70 17.32 -7.51
N SER A 124 -15.72 16.63 -8.05
CA SER A 124 -15.88 16.37 -9.49
C SER A 124 -16.03 17.63 -10.36
N GLY A 125 -16.45 18.75 -9.76
CA GLY A 125 -16.64 20.03 -10.43
C GLY A 125 -15.55 21.07 -10.12
N LEU A 126 -14.49 20.70 -9.38
CA LEU A 126 -13.49 21.65 -8.90
C LEU A 126 -12.64 22.20 -10.05
N LYS A 127 -12.65 23.52 -10.23
CA LYS A 127 -11.90 24.21 -11.29
C LYS A 127 -10.68 24.93 -10.72
N ALA A 128 -9.63 25.07 -11.53
CA ALA A 128 -8.46 25.87 -11.19
C ALA A 128 -8.79 27.35 -10.95
N THR A 129 -9.85 27.85 -11.60
CA THR A 129 -10.34 29.23 -11.50
C THR A 129 -11.38 29.44 -10.40
N ASP A 130 -11.63 28.45 -9.54
CA ASP A 130 -12.60 28.58 -8.45
C ASP A 130 -12.19 29.69 -7.46
N GLU A 131 -13.12 30.59 -7.13
CA GLU A 131 -12.86 31.75 -6.27
C GLU A 131 -12.60 31.37 -4.81
N ARG A 132 -12.92 30.12 -4.41
CA ARG A 132 -12.68 29.62 -3.05
C ARG A 132 -11.22 29.28 -2.77
N TRP A 133 -10.35 29.26 -3.79
CA TRP A 133 -8.91 29.04 -3.59
C TRP A 133 -8.30 30.20 -2.80
N SER A 134 -7.67 29.89 -1.67
CA SER A 134 -7.00 30.88 -0.81
C SER A 134 -5.49 30.69 -0.83
N PRO A 135 -4.67 31.75 -0.90
CA PRO A 135 -3.21 31.61 -0.95
C PRO A 135 -2.66 31.08 0.39
N LEU A 136 -1.83 30.05 0.31
CA LEU A 136 -1.07 29.48 1.44
C LEU A 136 0.41 29.82 1.36
N LEU A 137 0.99 29.78 0.15
CA LEU A 137 2.35 30.21 -0.14
C LEU A 137 2.30 31.18 -1.32
N THR A 138 2.63 32.45 -1.08
CA THR A 138 2.78 33.45 -2.15
C THR A 138 3.99 33.11 -3.01
N ARG A 139 3.98 33.59 -4.26
CA ARG A 139 5.01 33.34 -5.29
C ARG A 139 6.43 33.42 -4.75
N VAL A 140 7.18 32.34 -4.93
CA VAL A 140 8.59 32.20 -4.51
C VAL A 140 9.43 31.57 -5.62
N PRO A 141 10.72 31.94 -5.74
CA PRO A 141 11.63 31.32 -6.69
C PRO A 141 12.05 29.92 -6.28
N CYS A 142 12.26 29.09 -7.28
CA CYS A 142 12.94 27.81 -7.21
C CYS A 142 14.24 27.89 -8.03
N GLY A 143 15.18 27.00 -7.70
CA GLY A 143 16.44 26.84 -8.40
C GLY A 143 16.65 25.37 -8.80
N PRO A 144 17.69 25.08 -9.60
CA PRO A 144 17.86 23.78 -10.24
C PRO A 144 18.24 22.68 -9.26
N SER A 145 17.65 21.49 -9.45
CA SER A 145 18.06 20.22 -8.85
C SER A 145 18.26 20.26 -7.33
N GLN A 146 17.36 20.94 -6.62
CA GLN A 146 17.42 21.08 -5.17
C GLN A 146 16.03 21.11 -4.51
N ARG A 147 16.03 20.88 -3.19
CA ARG A 147 14.85 21.02 -2.33
C ARG A 147 14.67 22.45 -1.84
N HIS A 148 13.43 22.90 -1.83
CA HIS A 148 13.03 24.23 -1.33
C HIS A 148 12.02 24.06 -0.20
N LEU A 149 12.46 24.35 1.03
CA LEU A 149 11.64 24.19 2.21
C LEU A 149 11.01 25.52 2.62
N PHE A 150 9.71 25.52 2.85
CA PHE A 150 8.96 26.70 3.24
C PHE A 150 8.12 26.43 4.49
N THR A 151 8.18 27.31 5.48
CA THR A 151 7.22 27.37 6.59
C THR A 151 6.23 28.49 6.34
N ILE A 152 4.96 28.27 6.69
CA ILE A 152 3.89 29.26 6.53
C ILE A 152 3.29 29.64 7.89
N PRO A 153 2.54 30.75 7.96
CA PRO A 153 1.74 31.06 9.15
C PRO A 153 0.67 29.98 9.36
N PRO A 154 0.10 29.84 10.57
CA PRO A 154 -0.98 28.89 10.82
C PRO A 154 -2.12 29.04 9.80
N SER A 155 -2.44 27.96 9.10
CA SER A 155 -3.56 27.94 8.15
C SER A 155 -4.84 27.42 8.81
N SER A 156 -5.99 27.73 8.22
CA SER A 156 -7.19 26.93 8.44
C SER A 156 -7.00 25.51 7.87
N THR A 157 -7.84 24.57 8.30
CA THR A 157 -7.87 23.23 7.73
C THR A 157 -8.25 23.29 6.26
N VAL A 158 -7.45 22.67 5.40
CA VAL A 158 -7.72 22.53 3.96
C VAL A 158 -7.76 21.05 3.60
N THR A 159 -8.58 20.70 2.60
CA THR A 159 -8.68 19.33 2.06
C THR A 159 -8.00 19.21 0.70
N HIS A 160 -7.86 20.33 -0.02
CA HIS A 160 -7.31 20.38 -1.37
C HIS A 160 -6.22 21.43 -1.45
N ILE A 161 -5.26 21.17 -2.34
CA ILE A 161 -4.16 22.08 -2.67
C ILE A 161 -4.15 22.30 -4.19
N LYS A 162 -3.89 23.53 -4.59
CA LYS A 162 -3.54 23.88 -5.96
C LYS A 162 -2.13 24.45 -5.98
N LEU A 163 -1.23 23.78 -6.69
CA LEU A 163 0.13 24.23 -6.93
C LEU A 163 0.19 24.89 -8.30
N HIS A 164 0.77 26.08 -8.37
CA HIS A 164 1.13 26.77 -9.60
C HIS A 164 2.63 26.62 -9.85
N MET A 165 3.00 26.32 -11.09
CA MET A 165 4.36 26.35 -11.64
C MET A 165 4.42 27.44 -12.70
N ILE A 166 5.30 28.43 -12.51
CA ILE A 166 5.26 29.69 -13.27
C ILE A 166 6.52 29.85 -14.13
N PRO A 167 6.42 29.97 -15.47
CA PRO A 167 5.23 29.70 -16.29
C PRO A 167 5.03 28.21 -16.61
N ASP A 168 6.13 27.46 -16.71
CA ASP A 168 6.23 26.04 -17.05
C ASP A 168 7.58 25.49 -16.56
N GLY A 169 7.78 24.17 -16.61
CA GLY A 169 9.03 23.53 -16.19
C GLY A 169 8.80 22.14 -15.58
N GLY A 170 9.64 21.77 -14.61
CA GLY A 170 9.55 20.50 -13.91
C GLY A 170 9.77 20.57 -12.40
N ILE A 171 9.04 19.73 -11.67
CA ILE A 171 9.11 19.55 -10.21
C ILE A 171 9.15 18.05 -9.93
N ALA A 172 10.14 17.59 -9.18
CA ALA A 172 10.33 16.18 -8.86
C ALA A 172 9.36 15.70 -7.78
N ARG A 173 9.27 16.42 -6.65
CA ARG A 173 8.34 16.11 -5.55
C ARG A 173 7.71 17.37 -5.00
N PHE A 174 6.46 17.23 -4.55
CA PHE A 174 5.76 18.28 -3.83
C PHE A 174 5.15 17.73 -2.55
N ARG A 175 5.74 18.10 -1.42
CA ARG A 175 5.31 17.66 -0.09
C ARG A 175 4.59 18.79 0.62
N VAL A 176 3.41 18.49 1.15
CA VAL A 176 2.62 19.39 2.00
C VAL A 176 2.71 18.86 3.42
N TYR A 177 3.29 19.63 4.33
CA TYR A 177 3.38 19.27 5.74
C TYR A 177 2.26 19.93 6.53
N GLY A 178 1.59 19.15 7.38
CA GLY A 178 0.48 19.64 8.17
C GLY A 178 0.15 18.79 9.38
N THR A 179 -0.72 19.35 10.22
CA THR A 179 -1.25 18.68 11.40
C THR A 179 -2.65 18.19 11.12
N ILE A 180 -2.90 16.90 11.35
CA ILE A 180 -4.19 16.26 11.14
C ILE A 180 -5.01 16.41 12.42
N THR A 181 -6.18 17.04 12.31
CA THR A 181 -7.13 17.06 13.42
C THR A 181 -7.74 15.66 13.58
N PRO A 182 -7.74 15.10 14.80
CA PRO A 182 -8.42 13.84 15.05
C PRO A 182 -9.86 13.88 14.54
N PRO A 183 -10.31 12.87 13.77
CA PRO A 183 -11.67 12.84 13.25
C PRO A 183 -12.67 12.72 14.40
N SER A 184 -13.93 13.12 14.23
CA SER A 184 -14.96 12.94 15.25
C SER A 184 -15.14 11.47 15.65
N VAL A 185 -15.71 11.22 16.82
CA VAL A 185 -16.08 9.86 17.27
C VAL A 185 -16.92 9.15 16.21
N GLY A 186 -16.55 7.91 15.89
CA GLY A 186 -17.18 7.08 14.85
C GLY A 186 -16.65 7.31 13.44
N LEU A 187 -15.73 8.26 13.24
CA LEU A 187 -15.10 8.56 11.94
C LEU A 187 -13.59 8.31 11.93
N GLY A 188 -13.04 7.71 12.99
CA GLY A 188 -11.65 7.29 13.07
C GLY A 188 -11.32 6.20 12.06
N VAL A 189 -10.11 6.30 11.49
CA VAL A 189 -9.56 5.22 10.67
C VAL A 189 -9.35 4.00 11.58
N THR A 190 -9.82 2.84 11.12
CA THR A 190 -9.82 1.57 11.89
C THR A 190 -10.56 1.64 13.23
N GLU A 191 -11.50 2.57 13.39
CA GLU A 191 -12.33 2.66 14.58
C GLU A 191 -13.34 1.51 14.62
N SER A 192 -13.23 0.65 15.63
CA SER A 192 -14.21 -0.38 15.94
C SER A 192 -15.40 0.26 16.65
N THR A 193 -16.54 0.24 15.98
CA THR A 193 -17.78 0.82 16.49
C THR A 193 -18.47 -0.12 17.49
N SER A 194 -19.11 0.47 18.49
CA SER A 194 -19.99 -0.24 19.43
C SER A 194 -21.36 0.45 19.49
N GLN A 195 -22.32 -0.16 20.18
CA GLN A 195 -23.65 0.46 20.38
C GLN A 195 -23.57 1.81 21.10
N ASP A 196 -22.60 1.96 22.00
CA ASP A 196 -22.28 3.23 22.64
C ASP A 196 -20.98 3.78 22.05
N SER A 197 -21.10 4.82 21.23
CA SER A 197 -19.95 5.38 20.50
C SER A 197 -18.82 5.87 21.42
N ARG A 198 -19.10 6.13 22.71
CA ARG A 198 -18.08 6.47 23.71
C ARG A 198 -17.12 5.31 23.99
N LEU A 199 -17.58 4.08 23.78
CA LEU A 199 -16.83 2.84 24.02
C LEU A 199 -16.07 2.35 22.79
N ASN A 200 -16.15 3.07 21.67
CA ASN A 200 -15.40 2.75 20.46
C ASN A 200 -13.91 2.65 20.75
N THR A 201 -13.26 1.71 20.07
CA THR A 201 -11.80 1.55 20.14
C THR A 201 -11.18 1.91 18.80
N LEU A 202 -9.98 2.46 18.83
CA LEU A 202 -9.23 2.84 17.63
C LEU A 202 -7.74 2.83 17.91
N ASP A 203 -6.93 2.86 16.84
CA ASP A 203 -5.51 3.18 16.94
C ASP A 203 -5.33 4.68 17.19
N LEU A 204 -5.03 5.04 18.44
CA LEU A 204 -4.78 6.41 18.88
C LEU A 204 -3.45 6.97 18.37
N ALA A 205 -2.53 6.09 17.95
CA ALA A 205 -1.25 6.47 17.37
C ALA A 205 -1.33 6.63 15.84
N HIS A 206 -2.40 6.16 15.19
CA HIS A 206 -2.53 6.23 13.74
C HIS A 206 -2.42 7.67 13.23
N VAL A 207 -1.63 7.88 12.18
CA VAL A 207 -1.39 9.22 11.63
C VAL A 207 -2.68 9.93 11.20
N LEU A 208 -3.60 9.21 10.55
CA LEU A 208 -4.92 9.74 10.15
C LEU A 208 -5.90 9.95 11.32
N ASN A 209 -5.60 9.42 12.51
CA ASN A 209 -6.32 9.73 13.73
C ASN A 209 -5.67 10.88 14.52
N GLY A 210 -4.64 11.53 13.96
CA GLY A 210 -3.93 12.67 14.54
C GLY A 210 -2.64 12.30 15.28
N GLY A 211 -2.25 11.02 15.31
CA GLY A 211 -1.01 10.59 15.97
C GLY A 211 0.23 11.13 15.26
N ARG A 212 1.25 11.52 16.04
CA ARG A 212 2.51 12.09 15.53
C ARG A 212 3.71 11.60 16.31
N VAL A 213 4.84 11.42 15.64
CA VAL A 213 6.13 11.21 16.30
C VAL A 213 6.73 12.58 16.64
N VAL A 214 6.88 12.86 17.92
CA VAL A 214 7.40 14.15 18.43
C VAL A 214 8.87 14.10 18.78
N PHE A 215 9.44 12.89 18.89
CA PHE A 215 10.87 12.66 19.09
C PHE A 215 11.32 11.33 18.50
N THR A 216 12.56 11.30 18.01
CA THR A 216 13.25 10.09 17.59
C THR A 216 14.73 10.20 17.93
N SER A 217 15.27 9.20 18.61
CA SER A 217 16.67 9.14 19.06
C SER A 217 17.69 9.03 17.91
N ASP A 218 17.48 8.09 16.99
CA ASP A 218 18.28 7.89 15.77
C ASP A 218 17.37 7.56 14.58
N GLN A 219 17.75 8.01 13.39
CA GLN A 219 17.00 7.77 12.14
C GLN A 219 17.98 7.50 11.00
N HIS A 220 18.59 6.31 10.99
CA HIS A 220 19.58 5.95 9.98
C HIS A 220 18.95 5.69 8.61
N PHE A 221 17.98 4.78 8.57
CA PHE A 221 17.23 4.39 7.40
C PHE A 221 15.73 4.43 7.73
N GLY A 222 14.91 4.78 6.74
CA GLY A 222 13.52 5.10 7.00
C GLY A 222 13.36 6.27 7.99
N LYS A 223 12.13 6.56 8.39
CA LYS A 223 11.81 7.74 9.22
C LYS A 223 10.92 7.32 10.37
N GLY A 224 11.17 7.86 11.56
CA GLY A 224 10.38 7.62 12.77
C GLY A 224 8.87 7.74 12.54
N PRO A 225 8.38 8.83 11.90
CA PRO A 225 6.95 8.98 11.55
C PRO A 225 6.35 7.85 10.71
N ASN A 226 7.15 7.07 9.97
CA ASN A 226 6.65 5.98 9.12
C ASN A 226 5.95 4.88 9.93
N VAL A 227 6.28 4.73 11.21
CA VAL A 227 5.67 3.73 12.08
C VAL A 227 4.16 3.95 12.29
N LEU A 228 3.66 5.16 11.99
CA LEU A 228 2.26 5.54 12.18
C LEU A 228 1.43 5.47 10.88
N LEU A 229 2.09 5.20 9.73
CA LEU A 229 1.46 5.19 8.40
C LEU A 229 0.46 4.03 8.23
N PRO A 230 -0.47 4.12 7.27
CA PRO A 230 -1.36 3.01 6.93
C PRO A 230 -0.62 1.73 6.48
N GLY A 231 -1.34 0.60 6.51
CA GLY A 231 -0.87 -0.69 6.02
C GLY A 231 0.35 -1.25 6.76
N ARG A 232 1.07 -2.17 6.10
CA ARG A 232 2.28 -2.84 6.61
C ARG A 232 3.54 -2.53 5.79
N GLY A 233 3.46 -1.57 4.86
CA GLY A 233 4.55 -1.21 3.97
C GLY A 233 4.91 -2.28 2.93
N HIS A 234 5.82 -1.92 2.02
CA HIS A 234 6.21 -2.74 0.87
C HIS A 234 7.63 -3.32 0.98
N ASP A 235 8.55 -2.58 1.60
CA ASP A 235 9.96 -2.96 1.78
C ASP A 235 10.47 -2.48 3.14
N MET A 236 11.79 -2.34 3.37
CA MET A 236 12.32 -1.79 4.63
C MET A 236 12.27 -0.25 4.71
N GLY A 237 12.36 0.45 3.57
CA GLY A 237 12.53 1.90 3.49
C GLY A 237 11.34 2.70 4.02
N ASP A 238 10.15 2.12 4.01
CA ASP A 238 8.93 2.71 4.57
C ASP A 238 8.65 2.33 6.04
N GLY A 239 9.69 1.93 6.78
CA GLY A 239 9.67 1.76 8.25
C GLY A 239 10.53 2.81 8.96
N TRP A 240 10.86 2.54 10.23
CA TRP A 240 11.89 3.24 11.01
C TRP A 240 13.02 2.27 11.34
N GLU A 241 14.25 2.62 10.98
CA GLU A 241 15.45 1.81 11.24
C GLU A 241 16.59 2.67 11.80
N THR A 242 17.27 2.16 12.83
CA THR A 242 18.38 2.83 13.50
C THR A 242 19.74 2.21 13.16
N LYS A 243 20.82 2.94 13.45
CA LYS A 243 22.18 2.42 13.28
C LYS A 243 22.40 1.24 14.21
N ARG A 244 23.06 0.21 13.67
CA ARG A 244 23.58 -0.89 14.48
C ARG A 244 24.52 -0.37 15.56
N SER A 245 24.21 -0.67 16.82
CA SER A 245 25.04 -0.33 17.95
C SER A 245 25.89 -1.51 18.42
N ARG A 246 26.99 -1.19 19.10
CA ARG A 246 27.82 -2.16 19.83
C ARG A 246 28.05 -1.75 21.29
N SER A 247 27.48 -0.63 21.70
CA SER A 247 27.63 -0.11 23.06
C SER A 247 26.75 -0.93 24.01
N PRO A 248 27.31 -1.45 25.13
CA PRO A 248 26.50 -2.14 26.13
C PRO A 248 25.36 -1.26 26.64
N GLY A 249 24.15 -1.80 26.67
CA GLY A 249 22.98 -1.06 27.15
C GLY A 249 22.41 -0.03 26.17
N HIS A 250 22.89 0.01 24.92
CA HIS A 250 22.30 0.86 23.88
C HIS A 250 20.80 0.56 23.70
N ARG A 251 20.06 1.61 23.37
CA ARG A 251 18.63 1.59 23.07
C ARG A 251 18.30 2.77 22.19
N ASP A 252 17.41 2.55 21.24
CA ASP A 252 16.79 3.60 20.46
C ASP A 252 15.31 3.69 20.81
N TRP A 253 14.75 4.88 20.76
CA TRP A 253 13.32 5.11 21.04
C TRP A 253 12.72 6.21 20.17
N ILE A 254 11.40 6.13 20.07
CA ILE A 254 10.51 7.18 19.57
C ILE A 254 9.53 7.59 20.66
N VAL A 255 9.07 8.84 20.59
CA VAL A 255 7.94 9.31 21.40
C VAL A 255 6.82 9.70 20.45
N ILE A 256 5.67 9.06 20.66
CA ILE A 256 4.46 9.25 19.88
C ILE A 256 3.49 10.07 20.73
N LYS A 257 3.08 11.23 20.23
CA LYS A 257 1.90 11.95 20.70
C LYS A 257 0.68 11.29 20.07
N LEU A 258 -0.24 10.80 20.89
CA LEU A 258 -1.50 10.25 20.43
C LEU A 258 -2.36 11.38 19.85
N GLY A 259 -3.21 11.06 18.89
CA GLY A 259 -4.09 12.07 18.28
C GLY A 259 -4.96 12.76 19.30
N GLU A 260 -5.45 12.01 20.28
CA GLU A 260 -6.09 12.52 21.49
C GLU A 260 -5.69 11.68 22.70
N PRO A 261 -5.77 12.24 23.93
CA PRO A 261 -5.60 11.44 25.13
C PRO A 261 -6.60 10.29 25.19
N GLY A 262 -6.14 9.12 25.62
CA GLY A 262 -6.95 7.91 25.64
C GLY A 262 -6.65 6.95 26.78
N LEU A 263 -7.60 6.06 27.02
CA LEU A 263 -7.47 4.90 27.90
C LEU A 263 -7.00 3.75 27.03
N LEU A 264 -5.75 3.32 27.25
CA LEU A 264 -5.07 2.35 26.38
C LEU A 264 -5.47 0.91 26.73
N ASN A 265 -5.25 -0.01 25.80
CA ASN A 265 -5.54 -1.42 26.01
C ASN A 265 -4.40 -2.34 25.56
N TYR A 266 -4.05 -2.32 24.28
CA TYR A 266 -2.96 -3.13 23.74
C TYR A 266 -2.17 -2.35 22.71
N CYS A 267 -0.95 -2.78 22.43
CA CYS A 267 -0.17 -2.27 21.31
C CYS A 267 0.10 -3.36 20.27
N GLU A 268 0.32 -2.91 19.04
CA GLU A 268 0.90 -3.72 17.98
C GLU A 268 2.30 -3.19 17.65
N ILE A 269 3.27 -4.10 17.58
CA ILE A 269 4.61 -3.83 17.04
C ILE A 269 4.80 -4.72 15.81
N ASP A 270 4.74 -4.10 14.63
CA ASP A 270 4.97 -4.80 13.36
C ASP A 270 6.42 -4.64 12.92
N THR A 271 7.05 -5.76 12.60
CA THR A 271 8.44 -5.86 12.11
C THR A 271 8.49 -6.32 10.65
N ALA A 272 7.40 -6.18 9.91
CA ALA A 272 7.35 -6.49 8.48
C ALA A 272 8.58 -5.96 7.73
N HIS A 273 9.13 -6.80 6.85
CA HIS A 273 10.34 -6.57 6.04
C HIS A 273 11.67 -6.47 6.81
N PHE A 274 11.66 -6.35 8.13
CA PHE A 274 12.87 -6.43 8.96
C PHE A 274 13.13 -7.89 9.37
N LEU A 275 13.83 -8.63 8.51
CA LEU A 275 14.08 -10.07 8.68
C LEU A 275 15.35 -10.37 9.50
N GLY A 276 16.42 -9.61 9.27
CA GLY A 276 17.72 -9.80 9.94
C GLY A 276 18.09 -8.69 10.91
N ASN A 277 17.34 -7.58 10.90
CA ASN A 277 17.61 -6.35 11.62
C ASN A 277 16.37 -5.80 12.35
N PHE A 278 15.43 -6.67 12.71
CA PHE A 278 14.37 -6.35 13.68
C PHE A 278 15.00 -6.15 15.07
N PRO A 279 14.36 -5.36 15.97
CA PRO A 279 14.85 -5.23 17.33
C PRO A 279 14.78 -6.56 18.06
N GLU A 280 15.68 -6.82 19.00
CA GLU A 280 15.65 -8.05 19.79
C GLU A 280 14.47 -8.05 20.77
N SER A 281 14.16 -6.89 21.32
CA SER A 281 13.00 -6.66 22.17
C SER A 281 12.59 -5.19 22.18
N VAL A 282 11.39 -4.95 22.70
CA VAL A 282 10.81 -3.61 22.85
C VAL A 282 10.18 -3.45 24.23
N GLU A 283 10.09 -2.22 24.70
CA GLU A 283 9.35 -1.83 25.90
C GLU A 283 8.58 -0.52 25.64
N LEU A 284 7.49 -0.31 26.37
CA LEU A 284 6.65 0.88 26.21
C LEU A 284 6.42 1.59 27.55
N HIS A 285 6.40 2.92 27.48
CA HIS A 285 6.04 3.79 28.59
C HIS A 285 5.00 4.82 28.15
N GLY A 286 4.10 5.22 29.05
CA GLY A 286 3.04 6.20 28.79
C GLY A 286 3.11 7.39 29.73
N ILE A 287 2.66 8.55 29.26
CA ILE A 287 2.50 9.77 30.07
C ILE A 287 1.26 10.59 29.64
N GLU A 288 0.63 11.27 30.59
CA GLU A 288 -0.33 12.34 30.32
C GLU A 288 0.37 13.70 30.44
N SER A 289 0.39 14.48 29.35
CA SER A 289 0.96 15.83 29.28
C SER A 289 0.25 16.64 28.21
N ASN A 290 0.15 17.95 28.43
CA ASN A 290 -0.35 18.91 27.44
C ASN A 290 0.76 19.42 26.51
N ASP A 291 2.03 19.17 26.83
CA ASP A 291 3.16 19.61 26.04
C ASP A 291 3.26 18.84 24.72
N GLU A 292 3.87 19.44 23.71
CA GLU A 292 4.17 18.75 22.45
C GLU A 292 5.27 17.71 22.65
N LEU A 293 6.28 18.05 23.45
CA LEU A 293 7.35 17.16 23.85
C LEU A 293 7.38 17.09 25.39
N PRO A 294 6.93 15.98 26.00
CA PRO A 294 6.89 15.87 27.46
C PRO A 294 8.29 15.79 28.07
N GLU A 295 8.42 16.20 29.33
CA GLU A 295 9.66 16.08 30.10
C GLU A 295 10.17 14.62 30.14
N GLY A 296 11.49 14.44 30.00
CA GLY A 296 12.13 13.12 29.92
C GLY A 296 11.96 12.39 28.57
N ALA A 297 11.28 12.98 27.58
CA ALA A 297 11.10 12.36 26.26
C ALA A 297 12.43 12.14 25.51
N GLU A 298 13.42 12.99 25.73
CA GLU A 298 14.74 12.94 25.08
C GLU A 298 15.80 12.19 25.91
N GLU A 299 15.46 11.77 27.14
CA GLU A 299 16.40 11.12 28.03
C GLU A 299 16.48 9.63 27.70
N ALA A 300 17.70 9.07 27.71
CA ALA A 300 17.88 7.65 27.42
C ALA A 300 17.25 6.77 28.50
N GLU A 301 17.33 7.17 29.76
CA GLU A 301 16.65 6.54 30.90
C GLU A 301 15.24 7.12 31.01
N VAL A 302 14.27 6.27 31.31
CA VAL A 302 12.91 6.73 31.61
C VAL A 302 12.85 7.02 33.12
N ASP A 303 12.62 8.27 33.51
CA ASP A 303 12.40 8.62 34.91
C ASP A 303 11.18 7.88 35.45
N GLY A 304 11.40 7.04 36.47
CA GLY A 304 10.37 6.24 37.15
C GLY A 304 9.29 7.07 37.85
N GLY A 305 9.42 8.40 37.90
CA GLY A 305 8.41 9.29 38.50
C GLY A 305 7.24 9.68 37.59
N LYS A 306 7.47 9.96 36.29
CA LYS A 306 6.45 10.58 35.40
C LYS A 306 5.96 9.66 34.29
N TRP A 307 6.82 8.78 33.79
CA TRP A 307 6.48 7.84 32.74
C TRP A 307 6.08 6.50 33.36
N THR A 308 4.87 6.05 33.06
CA THR A 308 4.36 4.77 33.57
C THR A 308 4.76 3.65 32.61
N SER A 309 5.38 2.58 33.10
CA SER A 309 5.64 1.39 32.27
C SER A 309 4.33 0.74 31.83
N LEU A 310 4.15 0.59 30.52
CA LEU A 310 2.97 -0.01 29.89
C LEU A 310 3.28 -1.40 29.31
N LEU A 311 4.52 -1.65 28.91
CA LEU A 311 4.99 -2.95 28.46
C LEU A 311 6.41 -3.15 28.97
N GLN A 312 6.61 -4.18 29.79
CA GLN A 312 7.94 -4.64 30.17
C GLN A 312 8.69 -5.18 28.96
N ARG A 313 10.02 -5.14 28.99
CA ARG A 313 10.88 -5.59 27.89
C ARG A 313 10.45 -6.96 27.34
N SER A 314 9.94 -6.94 26.12
CA SER A 314 9.26 -8.05 25.47
C SER A 314 9.93 -8.40 24.15
N LYS A 315 10.17 -9.70 23.91
CA LYS A 315 10.83 -10.19 22.70
C LYS A 315 10.01 -9.91 21.45
N THR A 316 10.72 -9.52 20.40
CA THR A 316 10.23 -9.42 19.03
C THR A 316 10.87 -10.49 18.16
N GLY A 317 10.26 -10.76 17.01
CA GLY A 317 10.73 -11.68 15.99
C GLY A 317 10.71 -11.04 14.61
N PRO A 318 11.27 -11.71 13.59
CA PRO A 318 11.40 -11.15 12.26
C PRO A 318 10.07 -11.09 11.54
N GLY A 319 9.81 -9.98 10.83
CA GLY A 319 8.83 -9.94 9.77
C GLY A 319 7.35 -10.05 10.17
N LYS A 320 7.01 -9.90 11.44
CA LYS A 320 5.67 -10.24 11.94
C LYS A 320 5.06 -9.16 12.84
N GLN A 321 3.75 -9.29 13.03
CA GLN A 321 2.97 -8.46 13.93
C GLN A 321 3.00 -9.07 15.34
N HIS A 322 3.30 -8.24 16.33
CA HIS A 322 3.30 -8.62 17.74
C HIS A 322 2.21 -7.83 18.45
N PHE A 323 1.29 -8.52 19.12
CA PHE A 323 0.21 -7.88 19.88
C PHE A 323 0.48 -8.08 21.37
N PHE A 324 0.62 -6.98 22.12
CA PHE A 324 0.91 -7.01 23.54
C PHE A 324 -0.20 -6.29 24.32
N ALA A 325 -0.81 -6.97 25.30
CA ALA A 325 -1.61 -6.27 26.30
C ALA A 325 -0.73 -5.27 27.05
N LEU A 326 -1.29 -4.10 27.35
CA LEU A 326 -0.61 -3.08 28.12
C LEU A 326 -0.99 -3.19 29.60
N ASP A 327 0.02 -3.10 30.45
CA ASP A 327 -0.10 -3.03 31.89
C ASP A 327 -0.33 -1.59 32.35
N ASN A 328 -0.79 -1.41 33.59
CA ASN A 328 -0.97 -0.11 34.23
C ASN A 328 -1.88 0.87 33.44
N VAL A 329 -2.86 0.34 32.70
CA VAL A 329 -3.78 1.15 31.88
C VAL A 329 -5.15 1.42 32.53
N GLU A 330 -5.54 0.61 33.52
CA GLU A 330 -6.89 0.68 34.11
C GLU A 330 -7.17 2.04 34.76
N GLY A 331 -8.24 2.71 34.30
CA GLY A 331 -8.68 4.02 34.80
C GLY A 331 -7.70 5.18 34.51
N LYS A 332 -6.61 4.94 33.79
CA LYS A 332 -5.58 5.94 33.51
C LYS A 332 -5.66 6.45 32.09
N ARG A 333 -5.36 7.74 31.96
CA ARG A 333 -5.31 8.45 30.68
C ARG A 333 -3.85 8.63 30.26
N TYR A 334 -3.60 8.47 28.97
CA TYR A 334 -2.29 8.70 28.37
C TYR A 334 -2.45 9.55 27.12
N SER A 335 -1.48 10.44 26.90
CA SER A 335 -1.42 11.37 25.77
C SER A 335 -0.22 11.10 24.87
N HIS A 336 0.82 10.49 25.42
CA HIS A 336 2.02 10.11 24.71
C HIS A 336 2.43 8.69 25.09
N VAL A 337 3.05 8.00 24.14
CA VAL A 337 3.66 6.69 24.31
C VAL A 337 5.09 6.74 23.81
N ARG A 338 6.04 6.30 24.63
CA ARG A 338 7.42 6.03 24.24
C ARG A 338 7.55 4.56 23.87
N VAL A 339 8.09 4.29 22.69
CA VAL A 339 8.45 2.93 22.25
C VAL A 339 9.96 2.86 22.20
N THR A 340 10.55 2.03 23.04
CA THR A 340 11.99 1.79 23.10
C THR A 340 12.30 0.43 22.50
N MET A 341 13.29 0.36 21.62
CA MET A 341 13.86 -0.85 21.08
C MET A 341 15.21 -1.17 21.71
N HIS A 342 15.53 -2.46 21.80
CA HIS A 342 16.78 -2.95 22.33
C HIS A 342 17.48 -3.92 21.36
N PRO A 343 18.81 -3.80 21.17
CA PRO A 343 19.56 -2.55 21.36
C PRO A 343 19.18 -1.50 20.30
N ASP A 344 18.91 -1.95 19.08
CA ASP A 344 18.67 -1.16 17.87
C ASP A 344 17.89 -2.05 16.88
N GLY A 345 17.54 -1.53 15.70
CA GLY A 345 16.91 -2.30 14.64
C GLY A 345 15.82 -1.53 13.91
N GLY A 346 14.90 -2.28 13.30
CA GLY A 346 13.83 -1.76 12.47
C GLY A 346 12.42 -2.13 12.92
N ILE A 347 11.54 -1.14 13.00
CA ILE A 347 10.11 -1.29 13.27
C ILE A 347 9.32 -0.78 12.06
N LYS A 348 8.38 -1.58 11.58
CA LYS A 348 7.52 -1.22 10.46
C LYS A 348 6.36 -0.35 10.89
N ARG A 349 5.58 -0.79 11.88
CA ARG A 349 4.43 -0.04 12.41
C ARG A 349 4.32 -0.18 13.92
N VAL A 350 3.76 0.86 14.53
CA VAL A 350 3.32 0.87 15.92
C VAL A 350 1.84 1.24 15.92
N ARG A 351 1.00 0.40 16.53
CA ARG A 351 -0.41 0.71 16.80
C ARG A 351 -0.62 0.78 18.30
N ILE A 352 -1.36 1.79 18.77
CA ILE A 352 -1.72 1.94 20.18
C ILE A 352 -3.24 1.93 20.27
N ILE A 353 -3.80 0.77 20.60
CA ILE A 353 -5.25 0.57 20.59
C ILE A 353 -5.82 0.94 21.95
N GLY A 354 -6.85 1.78 21.93
CA GLY A 354 -7.52 2.26 23.12
C GLY A 354 -8.83 2.96 22.83
N ARG A 355 -9.36 3.65 23.83
CA ARG A 355 -10.56 4.49 23.75
C ARG A 355 -10.20 5.94 23.96
N ARG A 356 -10.92 6.85 23.31
CA ARG A 356 -10.74 8.30 23.54
C ARG A 356 -11.17 8.66 24.96
N ALA A 357 -10.37 9.47 25.64
CA ALA A 357 -10.68 9.86 27.02
C ALA A 357 -11.86 10.85 27.10
N ALA A 358 -11.97 11.79 26.14
CA ALA A 358 -12.97 12.85 26.19
C ALA A 358 -14.43 12.34 26.19
N PRO A 359 -14.84 11.39 25.32
CA PRO A 359 -16.19 10.81 25.38
C PRO A 359 -16.49 10.05 26.68
N LEU A 360 -15.46 9.59 27.39
CA LEU A 360 -15.56 8.82 28.63
C LEU A 360 -15.43 9.67 29.90
N ALA A 361 -15.26 10.99 29.81
CA ALA A 361 -15.01 11.86 30.96
C ALA A 361 -16.07 11.73 32.09
N ASN A 362 -17.32 11.42 31.71
CA ASN A 362 -18.44 11.22 32.64
C ASN A 362 -18.99 9.77 32.61
N PHE A 363 -18.22 8.82 32.08
CA PHE A 363 -18.62 7.42 32.05
C PHE A 363 -18.29 6.75 33.39
N SER A 364 -19.29 6.11 34.01
CA SER A 364 -19.16 5.48 35.33
C SER A 364 -19.30 3.95 35.31
N GLY A 365 -19.47 3.36 34.12
CA GLY A 365 -19.56 1.91 33.96
C GLY A 365 -18.19 1.24 33.91
N GLU A 366 -18.19 -0.09 33.95
CA GLU A 366 -16.99 -0.88 33.66
C GLU A 366 -16.68 -0.83 32.16
N LEU A 367 -15.42 -0.63 31.80
CA LEU A 367 -15.00 -0.60 30.40
C LEU A 367 -14.98 -2.03 29.84
N PRO A 368 -15.66 -2.30 28.70
CA PRO A 368 -15.61 -3.63 28.11
C PRO A 368 -14.17 -4.05 27.79
N ALA A 369 -13.85 -5.31 28.07
CA ALA A 369 -12.60 -5.90 27.64
C ALA A 369 -12.45 -5.77 26.11
N VAL A 370 -11.25 -5.43 25.66
CA VAL A 370 -10.91 -5.43 24.23
C VAL A 370 -10.13 -6.70 23.97
N SER A 371 -10.61 -7.52 23.04
CA SER A 371 -9.93 -8.75 22.67
C SER A 371 -8.59 -8.42 22.02
N LEU A 372 -7.52 -9.03 22.53
CA LEU A 372 -6.26 -9.07 21.80
C LEU A 372 -6.47 -9.85 20.51
N PRO A 373 -6.07 -9.31 19.34
CA PRO A 373 -5.92 -10.11 18.14
C PRO A 373 -4.96 -11.25 18.48
N GLY A 374 -5.42 -12.50 18.45
CA GLY A 374 -4.55 -13.65 18.74
C GLY A 374 -3.31 -13.61 17.83
N PHE A 375 -2.21 -14.25 18.25
CA PHE A 375 -0.98 -14.35 17.45
C PHE A 375 -1.29 -14.85 16.03
N MET A 376 -1.37 -13.95 15.05
CA MET A 376 -1.43 -14.31 13.65
C MET A 376 -0.01 -14.27 13.08
N ASP A 377 0.71 -15.40 13.17
CA ASP A 377 1.91 -15.62 12.38
C ASP A 377 1.51 -15.72 10.90
N LYS A 378 1.30 -14.58 10.22
CA LYS A 378 1.43 -14.55 8.76
C LYS A 378 2.93 -14.54 8.47
N ALA A 379 3.46 -15.68 8.07
CA ALA A 379 4.82 -15.77 7.54
C ALA A 379 4.98 -14.76 6.39
N LEU A 380 6.04 -13.94 6.44
CA LEU A 380 6.55 -13.30 5.23
C LEU A 380 7.08 -14.39 4.28
N PRO A 381 7.09 -14.13 2.96
CA PRO A 381 7.68 -15.06 2.00
C PRO A 381 9.09 -15.45 2.45
N SER A 382 9.35 -16.76 2.50
CA SER A 382 10.61 -17.33 3.00
C SER A 382 11.82 -16.77 2.24
N GLU A 383 12.93 -16.52 2.95
CA GLU A 383 14.21 -16.26 2.31
C GLU A 383 14.55 -17.35 1.28
N PRO A 384 15.12 -16.99 0.11
CA PRO A 384 15.65 -17.99 -0.79
C PRO A 384 16.81 -18.70 -0.11
N ALA A 385 16.68 -20.02 0.06
CA ALA A 385 17.69 -20.85 0.68
C ALA A 385 19.08 -20.60 0.07
N ALA A 386 20.05 -20.32 0.93
CA ALA A 386 21.44 -20.15 0.58
C ALA A 386 21.97 -21.39 -0.18
N THR A 387 22.13 -21.25 -1.49
CA THR A 387 23.02 -22.11 -2.27
C THR A 387 24.21 -21.27 -2.70
N ALA A 388 25.26 -21.34 -1.88
CA ALA A 388 26.58 -20.87 -2.25
C ALA A 388 27.07 -21.61 -3.49
N ASN A 389 27.81 -20.89 -4.32
CA ASN A 389 28.55 -21.32 -5.51
C ASN A 389 27.71 -21.58 -6.77
N ASN A 390 27.30 -20.51 -7.47
CA ASN A 390 27.22 -20.44 -8.94
C ASN A 390 26.76 -19.07 -9.48
N ALA A 391 26.40 -18.10 -8.63
CA ALA A 391 25.86 -16.81 -9.08
C ALA A 391 26.86 -15.86 -9.78
N LEU A 392 28.17 -15.97 -9.50
CA LEU A 392 29.18 -15.08 -10.10
C LEU A 392 29.50 -15.39 -11.57
N SER A 393 29.33 -16.64 -12.03
CA SER A 393 29.55 -17.03 -13.44
C SER A 393 28.32 -16.76 -14.31
N ALA A 394 27.11 -16.88 -13.76
CA ALA A 394 25.87 -16.61 -14.48
C ALA A 394 25.68 -15.11 -14.80
N ILE A 395 26.07 -14.22 -13.88
CA ILE A 395 25.95 -12.77 -14.06
C ILE A 395 26.96 -12.27 -15.12
N SER A 396 28.16 -12.84 -15.18
CA SER A 396 29.18 -12.47 -16.17
C SER A 396 28.81 -12.92 -17.60
N ASN A 397 28.20 -14.10 -17.73
CA ASN A 397 27.74 -14.62 -19.03
C ASN A 397 26.47 -13.90 -19.54
N ALA A 398 25.55 -13.53 -18.63
CA ALA A 398 24.36 -12.75 -18.99
C ALA A 398 24.71 -11.30 -19.38
N ALA A 399 25.68 -10.67 -18.70
CA ALA A 399 26.16 -9.34 -19.05
C ALA A 399 26.90 -9.32 -20.41
N THR A 400 27.66 -10.38 -20.71
CA THR A 400 28.37 -10.52 -22.00
C THR A 400 27.39 -10.81 -23.15
N ALA A 401 26.35 -11.62 -22.91
CA ALA A 401 25.28 -11.86 -23.88
C ALA A 401 24.40 -10.62 -24.13
N ALA A 402 24.10 -9.84 -23.08
CA ALA A 402 23.36 -8.58 -23.20
C ALA A 402 24.16 -7.50 -23.95
N TYR A 403 25.47 -7.40 -23.71
CA TYR A 403 26.34 -6.45 -24.43
C TYR A 403 26.47 -6.80 -25.93
N THR A 404 26.46 -8.09 -26.27
CA THR A 404 26.53 -8.57 -27.66
C THR A 404 25.19 -8.43 -28.39
N ALA A 405 24.05 -8.54 -27.68
CA ALA A 405 22.71 -8.34 -28.25
C ALA A 405 22.39 -6.86 -28.55
N VAL A 406 22.91 -5.94 -27.73
CA VAL A 406 22.67 -4.49 -27.88
C VAL A 406 23.51 -3.87 -29.01
N THR A 407 24.63 -4.50 -29.40
CA THR A 407 25.50 -4.00 -30.48
C THR A 407 25.11 -4.45 -31.89
N SER A 408 24.07 -5.29 -32.04
CA SER A 408 23.67 -5.86 -33.35
C SER A 408 22.30 -5.43 -33.87
N GLN A 409 21.58 -4.49 -33.24
CA GLN A 409 20.29 -4.02 -33.76
C GLN A 409 20.17 -2.50 -33.75
N SER A 410 20.96 -1.87 -34.63
CA SER A 410 20.59 -0.60 -35.23
C SER A 410 19.62 -0.85 -36.40
N ALA A 411 18.54 -0.08 -36.44
CA ALA A 411 17.56 0.07 -37.52
C ALA A 411 16.47 -1.02 -37.65
N SER A 412 15.26 -0.70 -37.21
CA SER A 412 14.07 -0.59 -38.09
C SER A 412 12.80 -0.33 -37.27
N SER A 413 12.06 0.70 -37.66
CA SER A 413 10.68 0.94 -37.24
C SER A 413 9.72 -0.09 -37.86
N SER A 414 8.90 -0.78 -37.05
CA SER A 414 7.60 -1.33 -37.47
C SER A 414 6.78 -1.88 -36.28
N ALA A 415 5.46 -1.79 -36.43
CA ALA A 415 4.35 -2.21 -35.56
C ALA A 415 4.63 -3.20 -34.40
N LEU A 416 4.12 -2.87 -33.21
CA LEU A 416 4.04 -3.76 -32.04
C LEU A 416 3.25 -5.02 -32.41
N SER A 417 3.92 -6.14 -32.63
CA SER A 417 3.23 -7.44 -32.65
C SER A 417 2.84 -7.79 -31.21
N ALA A 418 1.56 -8.04 -30.94
CA ALA A 418 1.08 -8.47 -29.64
C ALA A 418 1.89 -9.66 -29.09
N ARG A 419 2.26 -9.58 -27.81
CA ARG A 419 3.09 -10.59 -27.11
C ARG A 419 2.37 -11.94 -27.12
N ARG A 420 3.02 -13.02 -27.55
CA ARG A 420 2.47 -14.39 -27.44
C ARG A 420 2.72 -14.97 -26.05
N ILE A 421 1.69 -15.55 -25.44
CA ILE A 421 1.76 -16.24 -24.14
C ILE A 421 1.34 -17.69 -24.34
N GLN A 422 2.30 -18.59 -24.22
CA GLN A 422 2.05 -20.02 -24.29
C GLN A 422 1.44 -20.50 -22.97
N SER A 423 0.31 -21.20 -23.06
CA SER A 423 -0.33 -21.85 -21.92
C SER A 423 0.50 -23.07 -21.48
N VAL A 424 0.62 -23.23 -20.16
CA VAL A 424 1.34 -24.37 -19.54
C VAL A 424 0.39 -25.16 -18.64
N PRO A 425 0.69 -26.42 -18.25
CA PRO A 425 -0.18 -27.16 -17.35
C PRO A 425 -0.43 -26.42 -16.02
N LEU A 426 -1.68 -26.41 -15.55
CA LEU A 426 -2.03 -25.84 -14.24
C LEU A 426 -1.44 -26.72 -13.13
N THR A 427 -0.49 -26.18 -12.37
CA THR A 427 0.13 -26.86 -11.22
C THR A 427 -0.03 -26.03 -9.95
N PRO A 428 -0.12 -26.64 -8.76
CA PRO A 428 -0.19 -25.88 -7.50
C PRO A 428 0.97 -24.89 -7.34
N ASP A 429 2.21 -25.31 -7.65
CA ASP A 429 3.39 -24.46 -7.49
C ASP A 429 3.39 -23.27 -8.44
N ALA A 430 3.12 -23.50 -9.73
CA ALA A 430 3.13 -22.45 -10.74
C ALA A 430 1.96 -21.46 -10.58
N PHE A 431 0.82 -21.93 -10.06
CA PHE A 431 -0.35 -21.11 -9.81
C PHE A 431 -0.34 -20.42 -8.45
N SER A 432 0.52 -20.87 -7.52
CA SER A 432 0.60 -20.35 -6.15
C SER A 432 0.70 -18.82 -6.05
N PRO A 433 1.32 -18.05 -6.97
CA PRO A 433 1.34 -16.58 -6.91
C PRO A 433 -0.01 -15.90 -7.13
N TYR A 434 -0.97 -16.60 -7.74
CA TYR A 434 -2.28 -16.06 -8.15
C TYR A 434 -3.44 -16.68 -7.36
N GLY A 435 -3.25 -17.89 -6.83
CA GLY A 435 -4.35 -18.66 -6.28
C GLY A 435 -3.93 -19.98 -5.66
N GLN A 436 -4.90 -20.87 -5.52
CA GLN A 436 -4.72 -22.24 -5.05
C GLN A 436 -5.40 -23.20 -6.02
N VAL A 437 -4.80 -24.35 -6.26
CA VAL A 437 -5.39 -25.42 -7.07
C VAL A 437 -6.15 -26.38 -6.16
N ILE A 438 -7.37 -26.72 -6.55
CA ILE A 438 -8.24 -27.69 -5.86
C ILE A 438 -8.17 -29.00 -6.62
N ALA A 439 -7.30 -29.92 -6.18
CA ALA A 439 -7.14 -31.22 -6.83
C ALA A 439 -6.70 -32.28 -5.83
N GLY A 440 -6.90 -33.55 -6.19
CA GLY A 440 -6.25 -34.68 -5.52
C GLY A 440 -4.99 -35.12 -6.27
N PRO A 441 -4.19 -36.03 -5.70
CA PRO A 441 -3.11 -36.69 -6.44
C PRO A 441 -3.65 -37.34 -7.70
N SER A 442 -3.06 -37.01 -8.85
CA SER A 442 -3.37 -37.61 -10.16
C SER A 442 -2.07 -37.97 -10.87
N GLY A 443 -2.14 -38.69 -11.99
CA GLY A 443 -0.94 -39.04 -12.78
C GLY A 443 -0.11 -37.83 -13.23
N SER A 444 -0.67 -36.62 -13.17
CA SER A 444 -0.05 -35.36 -13.60
C SER A 444 0.71 -34.62 -12.48
N PHE A 445 0.56 -35.00 -11.19
CA PHE A 445 1.20 -34.32 -10.05
C PHE A 445 1.69 -35.29 -8.97
N SER A 446 2.89 -35.06 -8.43
CA SER A 446 3.45 -35.87 -7.34
C SER A 446 2.61 -35.78 -6.07
N SER A 447 2.48 -36.89 -5.33
CA SER A 447 1.80 -36.91 -4.02
C SER A 447 2.45 -35.96 -2.99
N SER A 448 3.71 -35.57 -3.20
CA SER A 448 4.44 -34.62 -2.35
C SER A 448 3.96 -33.17 -2.48
N THR A 449 3.18 -32.85 -3.52
CA THR A 449 2.66 -31.48 -3.77
C THR A 449 1.49 -31.13 -2.85
N PHE A 450 0.82 -32.14 -2.27
CA PHE A 450 -0.33 -31.94 -1.38
C PHE A 450 -0.02 -32.38 0.03
N SER A 451 -0.67 -31.76 1.01
CA SER A 451 -0.67 -32.27 2.38
C SER A 451 -1.17 -33.72 2.42
N ALA A 452 -0.59 -34.53 3.32
CA ALA A 452 -0.99 -35.91 3.49
C ALA A 452 -2.50 -36.01 3.77
N PRO A 453 -3.25 -36.86 3.03
CA PRO A 453 -4.68 -36.99 3.25
C PRO A 453 -4.98 -37.60 4.61
N ILE A 454 -6.10 -37.18 5.19
CA ILE A 454 -6.64 -37.78 6.41
C ILE A 454 -7.60 -38.89 5.99
N ALA A 455 -7.38 -40.11 6.49
CA ALA A 455 -8.35 -41.20 6.33
C ALA A 455 -9.63 -40.85 7.11
N VAL A 456 -10.76 -40.84 6.43
CA VAL A 456 -12.09 -40.56 6.98
C VAL A 456 -13.06 -41.69 6.64
N ASN A 457 -14.26 -41.67 7.21
CA ASN A 457 -15.29 -42.71 7.02
C ASN A 457 -14.74 -44.14 7.29
N GLN A 458 -14.10 -44.33 8.45
CA GLN A 458 -13.52 -45.62 8.85
C GLN A 458 -12.49 -46.17 7.84
N GLY A 459 -11.80 -45.28 7.10
CA GLY A 459 -10.77 -45.64 6.12
C GLY A 459 -11.27 -45.82 4.69
N THR A 460 -12.56 -45.62 4.43
CA THR A 460 -13.15 -45.75 3.07
C THR A 460 -13.00 -44.49 2.22
N ALA A 461 -12.54 -43.38 2.79
CA ALA A 461 -12.34 -42.13 2.07
C ALA A 461 -11.08 -41.39 2.56
N SER A 462 -10.53 -40.55 1.68
CA SER A 462 -9.38 -39.68 1.96
C SER A 462 -9.81 -38.22 1.88
N LYS A 463 -9.48 -37.43 2.90
CA LYS A 463 -9.76 -35.98 2.96
C LYS A 463 -8.47 -35.19 2.79
N TRP A 464 -8.39 -34.42 1.72
CA TRP A 464 -7.39 -33.36 1.55
C TRP A 464 -7.95 -32.06 2.08
N SER A 465 -7.41 -31.59 3.20
CA SER A 465 -7.95 -30.40 3.89
C SER A 465 -7.35 -29.11 3.32
N HIS A 466 -8.14 -28.03 3.37
CA HIS A 466 -7.69 -26.67 3.07
C HIS A 466 -7.10 -26.46 1.67
N GLN A 467 -7.65 -27.12 0.64
CA GLN A 467 -7.21 -27.01 -0.75
C GLN A 467 -7.37 -25.58 -1.31
N ALA A 468 -8.41 -24.86 -0.89
CA ALA A 468 -8.58 -23.42 -1.13
C ALA A 468 -9.21 -22.75 0.09
N ARG A 469 -8.83 -21.50 0.37
CA ARG A 469 -9.52 -20.66 1.36
C ARG A 469 -10.60 -19.84 0.67
N LEU A 470 -11.79 -19.82 1.27
CA LEU A 470 -12.82 -18.85 0.94
C LEU A 470 -12.54 -17.57 1.73
N ILE A 471 -12.38 -16.46 1.03
CA ILE A 471 -12.02 -15.17 1.59
C ILE A 471 -13.10 -14.16 1.20
N ASP A 472 -13.63 -13.48 2.21
CA ASP A 472 -14.53 -12.33 2.08
C ASP A 472 -13.86 -11.14 2.81
N LEU A 473 -13.47 -10.13 2.03
CA LEU A 473 -12.84 -8.88 2.48
C LEU A 473 -13.73 -7.67 2.21
N PHE A 474 -15.02 -7.87 1.91
CA PHE A 474 -15.91 -6.74 1.70
C PHE A 474 -16.02 -5.92 2.98
N PRO A 475 -16.18 -4.59 2.87
CA PRO A 475 -16.47 -3.78 4.04
C PRO A 475 -17.81 -4.24 4.65
N SER A 476 -17.92 -4.21 5.98
CA SER A 476 -19.14 -4.69 6.66
C SER A 476 -20.40 -3.94 6.23
N SER A 477 -20.28 -2.72 5.70
CA SER A 477 -21.38 -1.95 5.10
C SER A 477 -21.98 -2.60 3.86
N ALA A 478 -21.17 -3.32 3.08
CA ALA A 478 -21.57 -3.91 1.82
C ALA A 478 -22.48 -5.14 2.01
N LYS A 479 -22.62 -5.70 3.22
CA LYS A 479 -23.49 -6.86 3.49
C LYS A 479 -23.23 -8.01 2.51
N SER A 480 -21.96 -8.36 2.32
CA SER A 480 -21.57 -9.45 1.45
C SER A 480 -22.05 -10.80 1.98
N GLN A 481 -22.25 -11.74 1.06
CA GLN A 481 -22.54 -13.12 1.37
C GLN A 481 -21.71 -14.03 0.47
N THR A 482 -21.10 -15.06 1.05
CA THR A 482 -20.47 -16.14 0.28
C THR A 482 -21.56 -17.02 -0.32
N ASN A 483 -21.59 -17.06 -1.65
CA ASN A 483 -22.56 -17.77 -2.45
C ASN A 483 -21.89 -18.86 -3.27
N MET A 484 -22.71 -19.79 -3.77
CA MET A 484 -22.31 -20.78 -4.76
C MET A 484 -23.23 -20.66 -5.98
N HIS A 485 -22.62 -20.44 -7.14
CA HIS A 485 -23.31 -20.27 -8.42
C HIS A 485 -22.99 -21.41 -9.36
N LEU A 486 -23.87 -21.62 -10.33
CA LEU A 486 -23.62 -22.48 -11.49
C LEU A 486 -23.41 -21.57 -12.70
N TYR A 487 -22.26 -21.70 -13.35
CA TYR A 487 -21.99 -21.08 -14.63
C TYR A 487 -21.96 -22.15 -15.70
N ARG A 488 -22.65 -21.91 -16.82
CA ARG A 488 -22.54 -22.70 -18.04
C ARG A 488 -21.79 -21.86 -19.07
N CYS A 489 -20.60 -22.31 -19.44
CA CYS A 489 -19.70 -21.55 -20.30
C CYS A 489 -19.56 -22.26 -21.64
N ASP A 490 -19.79 -21.53 -22.74
CA ASP A 490 -19.58 -22.06 -24.08
C ASP A 490 -18.10 -22.28 -24.36
N SER A 491 -17.79 -23.33 -25.12
CA SER A 491 -16.41 -23.70 -25.45
C SER A 491 -15.80 -22.74 -26.45
N THR A 492 -14.59 -22.28 -26.14
CA THR A 492 -13.76 -21.54 -27.07
C THR A 492 -12.92 -22.54 -27.87
N HIS A 493 -13.11 -22.54 -29.19
CA HIS A 493 -12.36 -23.41 -30.09
C HIS A 493 -11.01 -22.75 -30.43
N ILE A 494 -9.94 -23.25 -29.83
CA ILE A 494 -8.56 -22.82 -30.11
C ILE A 494 -7.81 -24.05 -30.63
N SER A 495 -7.43 -24.03 -31.90
CA SER A 495 -6.53 -25.05 -32.45
C SER A 495 -5.07 -24.70 -32.17
N THR A 496 -4.15 -25.65 -32.38
CA THR A 496 -2.70 -25.42 -32.23
C THR A 496 -2.13 -24.35 -33.18
N SER A 497 -2.88 -23.94 -34.20
CA SER A 497 -2.51 -22.89 -35.16
C SER A 497 -3.20 -21.54 -34.90
N GLN A 498 -4.09 -21.47 -33.90
CA GLN A 498 -4.84 -20.27 -33.54
C GLN A 498 -4.39 -19.72 -32.18
N SER A 499 -4.59 -18.42 -31.99
CA SER A 499 -4.36 -17.76 -30.70
C SER A 499 -5.61 -17.02 -30.26
N LEU A 500 -5.86 -17.00 -28.95
CA LEU A 500 -6.92 -16.21 -28.34
C LEU A 500 -6.40 -14.80 -28.06
N PRO A 501 -6.95 -13.76 -28.72
CA PRO A 501 -6.58 -12.38 -28.43
C PRO A 501 -7.07 -11.99 -27.02
N LEU A 502 -6.14 -11.68 -26.13
CA LEU A 502 -6.45 -11.11 -24.82
C LEU A 502 -6.79 -9.63 -24.98
N LYS A 503 -8.03 -9.26 -24.66
CA LYS A 503 -8.56 -7.90 -24.74
C LYS A 503 -9.21 -7.40 -23.46
N MET A 504 -9.39 -8.28 -22.47
CA MET A 504 -9.88 -7.89 -21.17
C MET A 504 -9.39 -8.83 -20.08
N LEU A 505 -9.36 -8.31 -18.86
CA LEU A 505 -9.25 -9.08 -17.63
C LEU A 505 -10.22 -8.49 -16.61
N GLU A 506 -10.74 -9.32 -15.72
CA GLU A 506 -11.58 -8.93 -14.60
C GLU A 506 -10.94 -9.34 -13.28
N ARG A 507 -11.38 -8.74 -12.16
CA ARG A 507 -10.97 -9.17 -10.82
C ARG A 507 -12.08 -9.01 -9.82
N HIS A 508 -12.05 -9.88 -8.81
CA HIS A 508 -12.85 -9.75 -7.60
C HIS A 508 -11.96 -9.21 -6.48
N ARG A 509 -12.01 -7.90 -6.23
CA ARG A 509 -11.07 -7.21 -5.33
C ARG A 509 -11.15 -7.70 -3.89
N PHE A 510 -12.36 -8.06 -3.44
CA PHE A 510 -12.64 -8.39 -2.05
C PHE A 510 -12.95 -9.87 -1.81
N SER A 511 -13.07 -10.68 -2.86
CA SER A 511 -13.41 -12.09 -2.72
C SER A 511 -12.36 -12.99 -3.33
N SER A 512 -12.08 -14.12 -2.67
CA SER A 512 -11.58 -15.27 -3.42
C SER A 512 -12.67 -15.76 -4.36
N GLN A 513 -12.32 -16.18 -5.57
CA GLN A 513 -13.29 -16.76 -6.49
C GLN A 513 -12.81 -18.15 -6.89
N SER A 514 -13.61 -19.17 -6.58
CA SER A 514 -13.27 -20.57 -6.81
C SER A 514 -14.11 -21.15 -7.92
N PHE A 515 -13.49 -21.85 -8.86
CA PHE A 515 -14.18 -22.57 -9.93
C PHE A 515 -13.86 -24.05 -9.85
N ILE A 516 -14.91 -24.88 -9.80
CA ILE A 516 -14.82 -26.33 -9.79
C ILE A 516 -15.60 -26.83 -11.01
N PRO A 517 -14.93 -27.48 -12.00
CA PRO A 517 -15.63 -28.00 -13.16
C PRO A 517 -16.59 -29.11 -12.72
N LEU A 518 -17.79 -29.08 -13.29
CA LEU A 518 -18.77 -30.14 -13.17
C LEU A 518 -18.70 -31.03 -14.41
N LEU A 519 -19.18 -32.27 -14.28
CA LEU A 519 -19.19 -33.22 -15.38
C LEU A 519 -20.11 -32.71 -16.51
N SER A 520 -19.49 -32.39 -17.65
CA SER A 520 -20.20 -32.08 -18.91
C SER A 520 -20.04 -33.25 -19.89
N PRO A 521 -21.13 -33.96 -20.26
CA PRO A 521 -21.04 -35.19 -21.06
C PRO A 521 -20.38 -35.06 -22.44
N ASN A 522 -20.35 -33.85 -23.01
CA ASN A 522 -19.85 -33.57 -24.35
C ASN A 522 -18.69 -32.57 -24.36
N HIS A 523 -17.92 -32.49 -23.27
CA HIS A 523 -16.73 -31.63 -23.21
C HIS A 523 -15.59 -32.40 -22.54
N SER A 524 -14.39 -32.27 -23.08
CA SER A 524 -13.14 -32.79 -22.49
C SER A 524 -12.81 -32.31 -21.06
N GLY A 525 -13.55 -31.36 -20.50
CA GLY A 525 -13.29 -30.72 -19.20
C GLY A 525 -12.07 -29.79 -19.19
N ARG A 526 -11.43 -29.53 -20.33
CA ARG A 526 -10.28 -28.63 -20.42
C ARG A 526 -10.72 -27.17 -20.43
N TYR A 527 -9.97 -26.30 -19.75
CA TYR A 527 -10.24 -24.87 -19.74
C TYR A 527 -8.98 -24.06 -19.50
N LEU A 528 -9.01 -22.80 -19.92
CA LEU A 528 -7.92 -21.84 -19.74
C LEU A 528 -8.09 -21.07 -18.43
N VAL A 529 -6.96 -20.87 -17.76
CA VAL A 529 -6.82 -19.98 -16.60
C VAL A 529 -5.77 -18.96 -16.96
N VAL A 530 -6.19 -17.75 -17.33
CA VAL A 530 -5.28 -16.63 -17.66
C VAL A 530 -5.31 -15.66 -16.50
N VAL A 531 -4.15 -15.29 -15.98
CA VAL A 531 -4.02 -14.47 -14.76
C VAL A 531 -2.90 -13.45 -14.88
N ALA A 532 -3.10 -12.31 -14.23
CA ALA A 532 -2.10 -11.30 -13.97
C ALA A 532 -2.25 -10.82 -12.52
N GLN A 533 -1.13 -10.46 -11.89
CA GLN A 533 -1.19 -9.76 -10.61
C GLN A 533 -1.72 -8.35 -10.81
N ASN A 534 -2.20 -7.76 -9.72
CA ASN A 534 -2.48 -6.34 -9.71
C ASN A 534 -1.18 -5.55 -9.66
N ASP A 535 -1.02 -4.61 -10.57
CA ASP A 535 0.02 -3.59 -10.46
C ASP A 535 -0.34 -2.68 -9.29
N ALA A 536 0.47 -2.70 -8.24
CA ALA A 536 0.22 -1.95 -7.02
C ALA A 536 0.28 -0.43 -7.22
N HIS A 537 0.86 0.06 -8.32
CA HIS A 537 1.00 1.48 -8.64
C HIS A 537 -0.18 1.98 -9.48
N THR A 538 -0.61 1.20 -10.47
CA THR A 538 -1.67 1.61 -11.41
C THR A 538 -3.05 1.08 -11.03
N ASP A 539 -3.12 0.09 -10.14
CA ASP A 539 -4.32 -0.68 -9.82
C ASP A 539 -4.94 -1.35 -11.06
N GLN A 540 -4.11 -1.67 -12.06
CA GLN A 540 -4.46 -2.33 -13.32
C GLN A 540 -3.77 -3.69 -13.45
N PRO A 541 -4.10 -4.53 -14.46
CA PRO A 541 -3.38 -5.77 -14.68
C PRO A 541 -1.89 -5.56 -14.97
N ASP A 542 -1.00 -6.13 -14.14
CA ASP A 542 0.44 -6.18 -14.41
C ASP A 542 0.71 -7.22 -15.51
N LEU A 543 0.79 -6.76 -16.75
CA LEU A 543 1.06 -7.60 -17.93
C LEU A 543 2.45 -8.27 -17.88
N GLY A 544 3.39 -7.78 -17.08
CA GLY A 544 4.68 -8.43 -16.82
C GLY A 544 4.51 -9.78 -16.13
N THR A 545 3.50 -9.88 -15.26
CA THR A 545 3.13 -11.10 -14.54
C THR A 545 2.10 -11.96 -15.26
N LEU A 546 1.71 -11.63 -16.49
CA LEU A 546 0.72 -12.37 -17.25
C LEU A 546 1.16 -13.83 -17.45
N LYS A 547 0.31 -14.77 -17.03
CA LYS A 547 0.46 -16.21 -17.21
C LYS A 547 -0.82 -16.83 -17.73
N SER A 548 -0.68 -17.91 -18.47
CA SER A 548 -1.79 -18.73 -18.94
C SER A 548 -1.54 -20.18 -18.59
N PHE A 549 -2.57 -20.84 -18.09
CA PHE A 549 -2.55 -22.24 -17.73
C PHE A 549 -3.67 -23.00 -18.45
N VAL A 550 -3.41 -24.25 -18.79
CA VAL A 550 -4.44 -25.23 -19.17
C VAL A 550 -4.73 -26.10 -17.96
N ALA A 551 -5.98 -26.12 -17.55
CA ALA A 551 -6.48 -27.00 -16.49
C ALA A 551 -7.31 -28.14 -17.09
N GLU A 552 -7.39 -29.24 -16.36
CA GLU A 552 -8.19 -30.41 -16.69
C GLU A 552 -9.47 -30.49 -15.85
N GLY A 553 -10.45 -31.30 -16.29
CA GLY A 553 -11.73 -31.46 -15.59
C GLY A 553 -11.63 -32.12 -14.20
N SER A 554 -10.45 -32.60 -13.82
CA SER A 554 -10.15 -33.11 -12.48
C SER A 554 -9.62 -32.04 -11.52
N GLN A 555 -9.37 -30.83 -12.01
CA GLN A 555 -8.81 -29.72 -11.26
C GLN A 555 -9.87 -28.63 -11.13
N GLY A 556 -10.07 -28.12 -9.93
CA GLY A 556 -10.61 -26.79 -9.71
C GLY A 556 -9.49 -25.82 -9.32
N PHE A 557 -9.81 -24.55 -9.17
CA PHE A 557 -8.88 -23.55 -8.68
C PHE A 557 -9.62 -22.44 -7.94
N ALA A 558 -8.87 -21.64 -7.18
CA ALA A 558 -9.37 -20.46 -6.51
C ALA A 558 -8.41 -19.29 -6.70
N TYR A 559 -8.89 -18.19 -7.27
CA TYR A 559 -8.16 -16.94 -7.32
C TYR A 559 -8.07 -16.30 -5.94
N ARG A 560 -6.95 -15.62 -5.66
CA ARG A 560 -6.86 -14.71 -4.52
C ARG A 560 -7.61 -13.41 -4.80
N PRO A 561 -8.15 -12.73 -3.76
CA PRO A 561 -8.73 -11.41 -3.93
C PRO A 561 -7.79 -10.46 -4.66
N GLY A 562 -8.32 -9.72 -5.64
CA GLY A 562 -7.59 -8.72 -6.42
C GLY A 562 -6.73 -9.25 -7.57
N VAL A 563 -6.69 -10.56 -7.81
CA VAL A 563 -5.99 -11.12 -8.99
C VAL A 563 -6.82 -10.90 -10.25
N TRP A 564 -6.20 -10.29 -11.26
CA TRP A 564 -6.78 -10.10 -12.58
C TRP A 564 -6.77 -11.42 -13.34
N HIS A 565 -7.87 -11.72 -14.02
CA HIS A 565 -8.03 -12.98 -14.73
C HIS A 565 -8.96 -12.84 -15.92
N LEU A 566 -8.82 -13.74 -16.89
CA LEU A 566 -9.77 -13.84 -17.98
C LEU A 566 -11.02 -14.59 -17.47
N PRO A 567 -12.24 -14.21 -17.91
CA PRO A 567 -13.46 -14.95 -17.63
C PRO A 567 -13.33 -16.42 -18.01
N MET A 568 -14.20 -17.24 -17.44
CA MET A 568 -14.21 -18.69 -17.63
C MET A 568 -14.17 -19.06 -19.11
N THR A 569 -13.07 -19.67 -19.53
CA THR A 569 -12.79 -19.98 -20.93
C THR A 569 -12.58 -21.49 -21.08
N PRO A 570 -13.65 -22.29 -21.18
CA PRO A 570 -13.54 -23.69 -21.58
C PRO A 570 -12.89 -23.78 -22.96
N VAL A 571 -12.02 -24.76 -23.16
CA VAL A 571 -11.35 -24.98 -24.43
C VAL A 571 -11.58 -26.40 -24.91
N GLY A 572 -12.04 -26.52 -26.15
CA GLY A 572 -12.42 -27.81 -26.72
C GLY A 572 -12.20 -27.85 -28.22
N GLU A 573 -12.20 -29.06 -28.77
CA GLU A 573 -12.18 -29.25 -30.22
C GLU A 573 -13.53 -28.86 -30.83
N GLU A 574 -13.58 -28.76 -32.16
CA GLU A 574 -14.83 -28.46 -32.87
C GLU A 574 -15.87 -29.55 -32.55
N GLY A 575 -16.97 -29.17 -31.92
CA GLY A 575 -18.03 -30.09 -31.47
C GLY A 575 -18.08 -30.32 -29.94
N ASP A 576 -17.11 -29.85 -29.16
CA ASP A 576 -17.22 -29.84 -27.69
C ASP A 576 -18.35 -28.88 -27.26
N GLY A 577 -19.29 -29.39 -26.47
CA GLY A 577 -20.38 -28.63 -25.83
C GLY A 577 -19.89 -27.78 -24.66
N PRO A 578 -20.78 -27.07 -23.94
CA PRO A 578 -20.38 -26.18 -22.86
C PRO A 578 -19.84 -26.92 -21.62
N LEU A 579 -19.02 -26.23 -20.83
CA LEU A 579 -18.54 -26.69 -19.53
C LEU A 579 -19.27 -25.95 -18.40
N ASP A 580 -19.81 -26.73 -17.46
CA ASP A 580 -20.44 -26.18 -16.28
C ASP A 580 -19.41 -26.04 -15.13
N PHE A 581 -19.46 -24.94 -14.39
CA PHE A 581 -18.66 -24.71 -13.19
C PHE A 581 -19.54 -24.41 -11.99
N ALA A 582 -19.24 -25.05 -10.86
CA ALA A 582 -19.61 -24.51 -9.56
C ALA A 582 -18.63 -23.39 -9.21
N CYS A 583 -19.15 -22.17 -9.05
CA CYS A 583 -18.39 -21.00 -8.64
C CYS A 583 -18.70 -20.65 -7.18
N ILE A 584 -17.68 -20.49 -6.34
CA ILE A 584 -17.86 -20.00 -4.95
C ILE A 584 -17.21 -18.63 -4.83
N VAL A 585 -18.00 -17.63 -4.46
CA VAL A 585 -17.58 -16.22 -4.39
C VAL A 585 -18.41 -15.48 -3.35
N ALA A 586 -17.81 -14.53 -2.65
CA ALA A 586 -18.51 -13.56 -1.83
C ALA A 586 -18.94 -12.37 -2.69
N GLU A 587 -20.20 -12.01 -2.60
CA GLU A 587 -20.79 -10.90 -3.35
C GLU A 587 -21.67 -10.05 -2.46
N SER A 588 -21.71 -8.77 -2.76
CA SER A 588 -22.59 -7.79 -2.15
C SER A 588 -23.77 -7.52 -3.09
N GLU A 589 -24.99 -7.79 -2.62
CA GLU A 589 -26.21 -7.29 -3.29
C GLU A 589 -26.47 -5.81 -3.00
N GLY A 590 -25.97 -5.31 -1.86
CA GLY A 590 -26.12 -3.91 -1.45
C GLY A 590 -25.23 -2.93 -2.21
N GLU A 591 -24.06 -3.40 -2.65
CA GLU A 591 -23.03 -2.63 -3.36
C GLU A 591 -22.45 -3.46 -4.53
N PRO A 592 -23.26 -3.78 -5.57
CA PRO A 592 -22.86 -4.70 -6.62
C PRO A 592 -21.65 -4.22 -7.44
N GLY A 593 -21.39 -2.91 -7.47
CA GLY A 593 -20.20 -2.33 -8.09
C GLY A 593 -18.88 -2.69 -7.41
N LEU A 594 -18.90 -3.28 -6.20
CA LEU A 594 -17.71 -3.80 -5.54
C LEU A 594 -17.43 -5.27 -5.88
N ASN A 595 -18.36 -5.95 -6.56
CA ASN A 595 -18.25 -7.39 -6.80
C ASN A 595 -17.16 -7.71 -7.82
N CYS A 596 -17.06 -6.93 -8.89
CA CYS A 596 -16.12 -7.17 -9.98
C CYS A 596 -15.62 -5.85 -10.56
N ASP A 597 -14.30 -5.76 -10.78
CA ASP A 597 -13.70 -4.72 -11.61
C ASP A 597 -13.34 -5.34 -12.97
N GLU A 598 -13.62 -4.63 -14.07
CA GLU A 598 -13.22 -5.04 -15.41
C GLU A 598 -12.23 -4.04 -16.00
N HIS A 599 -11.24 -4.57 -16.74
CA HIS A 599 -10.32 -3.75 -17.53
C HIS A 599 -10.29 -4.23 -18.98
N TRP A 600 -10.51 -3.29 -19.91
CA TRP A 600 -10.62 -3.54 -21.34
C TRP A 600 -9.53 -2.79 -22.12
N TRP A 601 -9.00 -3.42 -23.17
CA TRP A 601 -8.10 -2.80 -24.13
C TRP A 601 -8.73 -2.76 -25.53
N GLU A 602 -8.52 -1.65 -26.26
CA GLU A 602 -9.01 -1.49 -27.64
C GLU A 602 -8.35 -2.50 -28.59
N GLU A 603 -7.04 -2.69 -28.43
CA GLU A 603 -6.24 -3.68 -29.14
C GLU A 603 -5.84 -4.83 -28.23
N SER A 604 -5.52 -5.98 -28.84
CA SER A 604 -5.12 -7.15 -28.06
C SER A 604 -3.71 -6.95 -27.48
N VAL A 605 -3.61 -7.07 -26.16
CA VAL A 605 -2.34 -6.91 -25.43
C VAL A 605 -1.48 -8.17 -25.44
N ALA A 606 -2.10 -9.33 -25.65
CA ALA A 606 -1.41 -10.61 -25.76
C ALA A 606 -2.21 -11.60 -26.61
N GLN A 607 -1.51 -12.57 -27.19
CA GLN A 607 -2.09 -13.70 -27.92
C GLN A 607 -1.84 -14.98 -27.13
N ILE A 608 -2.89 -15.60 -26.59
CA ILE A 608 -2.79 -16.83 -25.81
C ILE A 608 -2.78 -18.04 -26.75
N THR A 609 -1.82 -18.95 -26.59
CA THR A 609 -1.69 -20.17 -27.41
C THR A 609 -1.67 -21.42 -26.53
N LEU A 610 -2.37 -22.48 -26.97
CA LEU A 610 -2.49 -23.75 -26.23
C LEU A 610 -1.28 -24.66 -26.30
#